data_AF-A0A0B1T423-F1
#
_entry.id   AF-A0A0B1T423-F1
#
_cell.length_a   1.000
_cell.length_b   1.000
_cell.length_c   1.000
_cell.angle_alpha   90.00
_cell.angle_beta   90.00
_cell.angle_gamma   90.00
#
_symmetry.space_group_name_H-M   'P 1'
#
loop_
_entity.id
_entity.type
_entity.pdbx_description
1 polymer ?
#
loop_
_entity_poly.entity_id
_entity_poly.type
_entity_poly.pdbx_seq_one_letter_code
_entity_poly.pdbx_strand_id
1 'polypeptide(L)'
;MYYVHRYLRLTPPIMDFIGFFVVYSPLINGPWKISIVDIFADSPETCKNYWWRNLLYINNLFDPIQTCYGITWYLAVDTQLYFVAPIFLITFFLSAAAGYALIILCSAGSVAYVYAVTIINSLPATMTFFAMDKVEDFFSDYYIKPWGRCPVYLIGIAVGYFLASGKKLKLSKVVVVCGWIVAAAIALAIVYGPHRYMKGVADWR
;
A
#
# COMPACT_ATOMS: atom_id res chain seq x y z
N MET A 1 6.94 7.64 23.93
CA MET A 1 6.97 8.45 22.70
C MET A 1 6.73 7.63 21.42
N TYR A 2 5.81 6.65 21.41
CA TYR A 2 5.62 5.74 20.26
C TYR A 2 5.15 6.47 18.98
N TYR A 3 4.16 7.34 19.10
CA TYR A 3 3.60 8.10 17.96
C TYR A 3 4.39 9.37 17.63
N VAL A 4 4.70 10.17 18.65
CA VAL A 4 5.34 11.49 18.49
C VAL A 4 6.69 11.39 17.78
N HIS A 5 7.53 10.43 18.15
CA HIS A 5 8.85 10.26 17.53
C HIS A 5 8.74 9.91 16.04
N ARG A 6 7.77 9.06 15.66
CA ARG A 6 7.54 8.70 14.27
C ARG A 6 7.01 9.89 13.47
N TYR A 7 6.06 10.62 14.02
CA TYR A 7 5.50 11.82 13.40
C TYR A 7 6.59 12.87 13.12
N LEU A 8 7.38 13.22 14.13
CA LEU A 8 8.48 14.18 13.98
C LEU A 8 9.59 13.70 13.03
N ARG A 9 9.76 12.39 12.83
CA ARG A 9 10.71 11.83 11.88
C ARG A 9 10.22 11.89 10.44
N LEU A 10 8.93 11.67 10.20
CA LEU A 10 8.36 11.52 8.85
C LEU A 10 7.78 12.81 8.30
N THR A 11 7.16 13.63 9.15
CA THR A 11 6.41 14.81 8.73
C THR A 11 7.28 15.94 8.18
N PRO A 12 8.42 16.34 8.81
CA PRO A 12 9.23 17.42 8.25
C PRO A 12 9.77 17.10 6.84
N PRO A 13 10.39 15.92 6.57
CA PRO A 13 10.86 15.60 5.23
C PRO A 13 9.78 15.62 4.14
N ILE A 14 8.57 15.13 4.45
CA ILE A 14 7.49 15.13 3.45
C ILE A 14 6.91 16.53 3.22
N MET A 15 6.83 17.37 4.25
CA MET A 15 6.37 18.75 4.09
C MET A 15 7.38 19.58 3.31
N ASP A 16 8.68 19.40 3.58
CA ASP A 16 9.75 20.05 2.82
C ASP A 16 9.72 19.63 1.34
N PHE A 17 9.51 18.33 1.07
CA PHE A 17 9.35 17.83 -0.28
C PHE A 17 8.13 18.42 -0.99
N ILE A 18 6.97 18.48 -0.33
CA ILE A 18 5.75 19.07 -0.92
C ILE A 18 5.99 20.56 -1.23
N GLY A 19 6.64 21.30 -0.33
CA GLY A 19 7.00 22.70 -0.57
C GLY A 19 7.91 22.85 -1.78
N PHE A 20 8.95 22.03 -1.88
CA PHE A 20 9.83 21.99 -3.05
C PHE A 20 9.06 21.63 -4.33
N PHE A 21 8.19 20.63 -4.28
CA PHE A 21 7.38 20.17 -5.42
C PHE A 21 6.48 21.29 -5.96
N VAL A 22 5.78 22.01 -5.08
CA VAL A 22 4.89 23.13 -5.48
C VAL A 22 5.65 24.25 -6.18
N VAL A 23 6.87 24.55 -5.73
CA VAL A 23 7.70 25.63 -6.30
C VAL A 23 8.40 25.20 -7.58
N TYR A 24 8.94 23.98 -7.62
CA TYR A 24 9.80 23.52 -8.70
C TYR A 24 9.03 22.89 -9.86
N SER A 25 7.91 22.20 -9.60
CA SER A 25 7.11 21.52 -10.63
C SER A 25 6.68 22.43 -11.81
N PRO A 26 6.26 23.71 -11.59
CA PRO A 26 5.95 24.62 -12.70
C PRO A 26 7.15 24.94 -13.63
N LEU A 27 8.38 24.83 -13.12
CA LEU A 27 9.60 25.12 -13.88
C LEU A 27 10.02 23.93 -14.76
N ILE A 28 9.51 22.73 -14.48
CA ILE A 28 9.78 21.54 -15.27
C ILE A 28 8.79 21.49 -16.44
N ASN A 29 9.30 21.67 -17.66
CA ASN A 29 8.54 21.44 -18.89
C ASN A 29 9.25 20.35 -19.70
N GLY A 30 8.57 19.22 -19.92
CA GLY A 30 9.12 18.08 -20.65
C GLY A 30 8.20 16.86 -20.66
N PRO A 31 8.58 15.77 -21.35
CA PRO A 31 7.77 14.56 -21.47
C PRO A 31 7.31 13.98 -20.14
N TRP A 32 8.12 14.14 -19.08
CA TRP A 32 7.81 13.74 -17.70
C TRP A 32 6.55 14.39 -17.12
N LYS A 33 6.29 15.66 -17.45
CA LYS A 33 5.08 16.38 -17.03
C LYS A 33 3.83 15.74 -17.66
N ILE A 34 3.91 15.45 -18.95
CA ILE A 34 2.82 14.87 -19.74
C ILE A 34 2.54 13.41 -19.33
N SER A 35 3.57 12.65 -18.92
CA SER A 35 3.43 11.22 -18.66
C SER A 35 3.09 10.85 -17.22
N ILE A 36 3.55 11.59 -16.22
CA ILE A 36 3.40 11.21 -14.80
C ILE A 36 2.56 12.22 -14.04
N VAL A 37 2.75 13.50 -14.30
CA VAL A 37 2.02 14.55 -13.56
C VAL A 37 0.54 14.57 -13.98
N ASP A 38 0.26 14.41 -15.27
CA ASP A 38 -1.12 14.39 -15.78
C ASP A 38 -1.85 13.06 -15.51
N ILE A 39 -1.14 11.92 -15.50
CA ILE A 39 -1.74 10.60 -15.23
C ILE A 39 -2.12 10.43 -13.75
N PHE A 40 -1.34 10.99 -12.83
CA PHE A 40 -1.60 10.92 -11.38
C PHE A 40 -2.28 12.17 -10.82
N ALA A 41 -2.68 13.12 -11.68
CA ALA A 41 -3.28 14.40 -11.31
C ALA A 41 -2.45 15.22 -10.31
N ASP A 42 -1.11 15.09 -10.36
CA ASP A 42 -0.15 15.70 -9.44
C ASP A 42 0.05 17.20 -9.72
N SER A 43 -1.02 17.99 -9.64
CA SER A 43 -0.93 19.41 -9.98
C SER A 43 -0.42 20.26 -8.81
N PRO A 44 0.47 21.24 -9.06
CA PRO A 44 0.86 22.23 -8.05
C PRO A 44 -0.33 22.97 -7.43
N GLU A 45 -1.41 23.16 -8.20
CA GLU A 45 -2.64 23.80 -7.73
C GLU A 45 -3.42 22.92 -6.75
N THR A 46 -3.50 21.61 -7.02
CA THR A 46 -4.07 20.62 -6.08
C THR A 46 -3.30 20.64 -4.76
N CYS A 47 -1.96 20.69 -4.82
CA CYS A 47 -1.12 20.81 -3.64
C CYS A 47 -1.37 22.05 -2.80
N LYS A 48 -1.51 23.24 -3.42
CA LYS A 48 -1.78 24.48 -2.70
C LYS A 48 -3.07 24.40 -1.87
N ASN A 49 -4.07 23.67 -2.34
CA ASN A 49 -5.36 23.52 -1.67
C ASN A 49 -5.38 22.37 -0.64
N TYR A 50 -4.63 21.29 -0.88
CA TYR A 50 -4.77 20.03 -0.13
C TYR A 50 -3.50 19.51 0.54
N TRP A 51 -2.41 20.28 0.57
CA TRP A 51 -1.15 19.89 1.25
C TRP A 51 -1.38 19.43 2.70
N TRP A 52 -2.29 20.09 3.42
CA TRP A 52 -2.60 19.82 4.83
C TRP A 52 -3.12 18.40 5.08
N ARG A 53 -3.72 17.75 4.06
CA ARG A 53 -4.16 16.35 4.17
C ARG A 53 -2.99 15.39 4.37
N ASN A 54 -1.81 15.73 3.85
CA ASN A 54 -0.58 14.96 4.04
C ASN A 54 0.03 15.19 5.43
N LEU A 55 -0.16 16.37 6.02
CA LEU A 55 0.24 16.65 7.40
C LEU A 55 -0.50 15.74 8.38
N LEU A 56 -1.79 15.52 8.12
CA LEU A 56 -2.66 14.67 8.93
C LEU A 56 -2.64 13.18 8.51
N TYR A 57 -1.94 12.82 7.43
CA TYR A 57 -1.91 11.45 6.87
C TYR A 57 -3.31 10.89 6.55
N ILE A 58 -4.19 11.72 5.99
CA ILE A 58 -5.56 11.35 5.61
C ILE A 58 -5.83 11.53 4.10
N ASN A 59 -4.82 11.86 3.31
CA ASN A 59 -5.00 12.15 1.88
C ASN A 59 -5.56 10.97 1.07
N ASN A 60 -5.35 9.72 1.50
CA ASN A 60 -5.88 8.51 0.87
C ASN A 60 -7.36 8.20 1.21
N LEU A 61 -7.98 8.97 2.11
CA LEU A 61 -9.39 8.83 2.47
C LEU A 61 -10.31 9.71 1.62
N PHE A 62 -9.73 10.63 0.84
CA PHE A 62 -10.43 11.49 -0.08
C PHE A 62 -10.30 10.98 -1.51
N ASP A 63 -10.94 11.72 -2.42
CA ASP A 63 -10.85 11.51 -3.85
C ASP A 63 -9.38 11.46 -4.33
N PRO A 64 -8.95 10.41 -5.06
CA PRO A 64 -7.60 10.28 -5.58
C PRO A 64 -7.12 11.50 -6.38
N ILE A 65 -7.99 12.16 -7.13
CA ILE A 65 -7.68 13.31 -7.99
C ILE A 65 -7.33 14.56 -7.15
N GLN A 66 -7.82 14.62 -5.91
CA GLN A 66 -7.54 15.73 -4.98
C GLN A 66 -6.29 15.49 -4.12
N THR A 67 -5.43 14.54 -4.51
CA THR A 67 -4.17 14.29 -3.81
C THR A 67 -3.09 15.24 -4.31
N CYS A 68 -2.35 15.86 -3.39
CA CYS A 68 -1.26 16.78 -3.74
C CYS A 68 -0.13 16.08 -4.52
N TYR A 69 0.34 14.93 -4.02
CA TYR A 69 1.37 14.14 -4.67
C TYR A 69 1.01 12.67 -4.54
N GLY A 70 0.75 12.00 -5.66
CA GLY A 70 0.08 10.72 -5.72
C GLY A 70 0.76 9.69 -4.82
N ILE A 71 2.08 9.62 -4.85
CA ILE A 71 2.85 8.64 -4.06
C ILE A 71 2.64 8.77 -2.54
N THR A 72 2.23 9.93 -2.01
CA THR A 72 2.08 10.12 -0.56
C THR A 72 0.97 9.27 0.07
N TRP A 73 0.06 8.70 -0.73
CA TRP A 73 -0.97 7.78 -0.23
C TRP A 73 -0.35 6.63 0.58
N TYR A 74 0.84 6.15 0.18
CA TYR A 74 1.52 5.05 0.86
C TYR A 74 1.91 5.43 2.29
N LEU A 75 2.42 6.64 2.48
CA LEU A 75 2.83 7.15 3.78
C LEU A 75 1.63 7.36 4.71
N ALA A 76 0.48 7.75 4.14
CA ALA A 76 -0.77 7.84 4.87
C ALA A 76 -1.26 6.46 5.34
N VAL A 77 -1.30 5.47 4.44
CA VAL A 77 -1.67 4.10 4.78
C VAL A 77 -0.76 3.52 5.87
N ASP A 78 0.55 3.67 5.72
CA ASP A 78 1.52 3.17 6.70
C ASP A 78 1.37 3.84 8.08
N THR A 79 1.10 5.14 8.12
CA THR A 79 0.84 5.87 9.37
C THR A 79 -0.49 5.43 10.00
N GLN A 80 -1.55 5.25 9.21
CA GLN A 80 -2.85 4.75 9.67
C GLN A 80 -2.72 3.34 10.27
N LEU A 81 -2.00 2.44 9.60
CA LEU A 81 -1.74 1.08 10.10
C LEU A 81 -0.90 1.11 11.38
N TYR A 82 0.03 2.06 11.50
CA TYR A 82 0.79 2.26 12.73
C TYR A 82 -0.05 2.73 13.91
N PHE A 83 -1.08 3.55 13.68
CA PHE A 83 -2.04 3.91 14.72
C PHE A 83 -2.83 2.70 15.23
N VAL A 84 -3.13 1.73 14.36
CA VAL A 84 -3.85 0.49 14.73
C VAL A 84 -2.90 -0.58 15.29
N ALA A 85 -1.59 -0.50 15.01
CA ALA A 85 -0.60 -1.50 15.41
C ALA A 85 -0.64 -1.91 16.89
N PRO A 86 -0.87 -1.01 17.87
CA PRO A 86 -0.94 -1.40 19.27
C PRO A 86 -2.04 -2.40 19.61
N ILE A 87 -3.14 -2.45 18.87
CA ILE A 87 -4.19 -3.47 19.08
C ILE A 87 -3.60 -4.88 18.87
N PHE A 88 -2.84 -5.05 17.80
CA PHE A 88 -2.16 -6.30 17.50
C PHE A 88 -1.05 -6.60 18.51
N LEU A 89 -0.24 -5.60 18.86
CA LEU A 89 0.86 -5.76 19.83
C LEU A 89 0.34 -6.12 21.23
N ILE A 90 -0.74 -5.49 21.70
CA ILE A 90 -1.38 -5.79 22.98
C ILE A 90 -1.97 -7.20 22.93
N THR A 91 -2.60 -7.60 21.82
CA THR A 91 -3.14 -8.95 21.67
C THR A 91 -2.02 -10.01 21.73
N PHE A 92 -0.88 -9.76 21.09
CA PHE A 92 0.31 -10.61 21.21
C PHE A 92 0.91 -10.65 22.61
N PHE A 93 0.82 -9.54 23.35
CA PHE A 93 1.24 -9.48 24.74
C PHE A 93 0.34 -10.34 25.64
N LEU A 94 -0.97 -10.35 25.39
CA LEU A 94 -1.94 -11.16 26.13
C LEU A 94 -1.86 -12.65 25.78
N SER A 95 -1.79 -12.98 24.48
CA SER A 95 -1.67 -14.35 23.99
C SER A 95 -1.10 -14.39 22.58
N ALA A 96 -0.01 -15.13 22.40
CA ALA A 96 0.58 -15.33 21.08
C ALA A 96 -0.42 -15.96 20.10
N ALA A 97 -1.21 -16.95 20.54
CA ALA A 97 -2.20 -17.60 19.71
C ALA A 97 -3.31 -16.64 19.27
N ALA A 98 -3.78 -15.78 20.18
CA ALA A 98 -4.78 -14.76 19.85
C ALA A 98 -4.22 -13.72 18.86
N GLY A 99 -2.95 -13.31 19.03
CA GLY A 99 -2.29 -12.37 18.11
C GLY A 99 -2.19 -12.92 16.68
N TYR A 100 -1.75 -14.18 16.53
CA TYR A 100 -1.72 -14.83 15.22
C TYR A 100 -3.12 -15.03 14.64
N ALA A 101 -4.09 -15.45 15.44
CA ALA A 101 -5.48 -15.61 15.00
C ALA A 101 -6.07 -14.29 14.49
N LEU A 102 -5.84 -13.18 15.21
CA LEU A 102 -6.29 -11.85 14.81
C LEU A 102 -5.66 -11.40 13.49
N ILE A 103 -4.35 -11.62 13.31
CA ILE A 103 -3.66 -11.30 12.05
C ILE A 103 -4.22 -12.11 10.88
N ILE A 104 -4.42 -13.41 11.06
CA ILE A 104 -4.99 -14.28 10.03
C ILE A 104 -6.40 -13.82 9.66
N LEU A 105 -7.24 -13.52 10.66
CA LEU A 105 -8.60 -13.05 10.45
C LEU A 105 -8.63 -11.71 9.69
N CYS A 106 -7.85 -10.72 10.12
CA CYS A 106 -7.79 -9.42 9.44
C CYS A 106 -7.21 -9.53 8.03
N SER A 107 -6.21 -10.39 7.83
CA SER A 107 -5.62 -10.62 6.50
C SER A 107 -6.60 -11.32 5.56
N ALA A 108 -7.33 -12.32 6.06
CA ALA A 108 -8.39 -13.00 5.30
C ALA A 108 -9.54 -12.03 4.96
N GLY A 109 -9.96 -11.18 5.91
CA GLY A 109 -10.95 -10.14 5.68
C GLY A 109 -10.50 -9.11 4.63
N SER A 110 -9.23 -8.72 4.66
CA SER A 110 -8.63 -7.85 3.63
C SER A 110 -8.68 -8.51 2.24
N VAL A 111 -8.23 -9.76 2.13
CA VAL A 111 -8.27 -10.50 0.85
C VAL A 111 -9.70 -10.66 0.34
N ALA A 112 -10.65 -11.00 1.23
CA ALA A 112 -12.07 -11.11 0.88
C ALA A 112 -12.64 -9.78 0.39
N TYR A 113 -12.29 -8.67 1.04
CA TYR A 113 -12.67 -7.33 0.61
C TYR A 113 -12.15 -7.01 -0.79
N VAL A 114 -10.86 -7.24 -1.05
CA VAL A 114 -10.26 -6.99 -2.36
C VAL A 114 -10.95 -7.81 -3.44
N TYR A 115 -11.22 -9.08 -3.18
CA TYR A 115 -11.92 -9.96 -4.11
C TYR A 115 -13.37 -9.49 -4.37
N ALA A 116 -14.10 -9.14 -3.32
CA ALA A 116 -15.48 -8.65 -3.43
C ALA A 116 -15.57 -7.36 -4.25
N VAL A 117 -14.76 -6.35 -3.93
CA VAL A 117 -14.75 -5.07 -4.64
C VAL A 117 -14.31 -5.24 -6.10
N THR A 118 -13.32 -6.10 -6.36
CA THR A 118 -12.87 -6.37 -7.73
C THR A 118 -13.99 -6.97 -8.58
N ILE A 119 -14.78 -7.90 -8.03
CA ILE A 119 -15.91 -8.51 -8.76
C ILE A 119 -17.07 -7.54 -8.93
N ILE A 120 -17.50 -6.88 -7.85
CA ILE A 120 -18.68 -6.01 -7.86
C ILE A 120 -18.47 -4.82 -8.81
N ASN A 121 -17.30 -4.19 -8.73
CA ASN A 121 -16.99 -3.00 -9.52
C ASN A 121 -16.31 -3.32 -10.86
N SER A 122 -16.13 -4.62 -11.18
CA SER A 122 -15.44 -5.10 -12.38
C SER A 122 -14.07 -4.41 -12.56
N LEU A 123 -13.32 -4.28 -11.46
CA LEU A 123 -12.05 -3.56 -11.46
C LEU A 123 -10.97 -4.34 -12.21
N PRO A 124 -9.99 -3.64 -12.81
CA PRO A 124 -8.88 -4.31 -13.46
C PRO A 124 -8.00 -5.04 -12.45
N ALA A 125 -7.54 -6.24 -12.83
CA ALA A 125 -6.61 -7.04 -12.02
C ALA A 125 -5.23 -6.37 -11.89
N THR A 126 -4.87 -5.53 -12.86
CA THR A 126 -3.64 -4.74 -12.84
C THR A 126 -3.81 -3.47 -13.67
N MET A 127 -3.04 -2.44 -13.32
CA MET A 127 -2.95 -1.19 -14.07
C MET A 127 -2.39 -1.47 -15.46
N THR A 128 -3.25 -1.48 -16.47
CA THR A 128 -2.85 -1.67 -17.87
C THR A 128 -3.42 -0.55 -18.72
N PHE A 129 -2.76 -0.27 -19.85
CA PHE A 129 -3.19 0.75 -20.81
C PHE A 129 -4.62 0.55 -21.34
N PHE A 130 -5.18 -0.67 -21.22
CA PHE A 130 -6.52 -1.01 -21.69
C PHE A 130 -7.64 -0.84 -20.65
N ALA A 131 -7.30 -0.53 -19.40
CA ALA A 131 -8.26 -0.36 -18.30
C ALA A 131 -8.23 1.06 -17.71
N MET A 132 -7.81 2.05 -18.51
CA MET A 132 -7.63 3.44 -18.08
C MET A 132 -8.95 4.09 -17.63
N ASP A 133 -10.08 3.61 -18.15
CA ASP A 133 -11.44 4.04 -17.77
C ASP A 133 -11.83 3.65 -16.33
N LYS A 134 -11.18 2.63 -15.76
CA LYS A 134 -11.44 2.11 -14.41
C LYS A 134 -10.30 2.38 -13.42
N VAL A 135 -9.30 3.16 -13.82
CA VAL A 135 -8.15 3.49 -12.97
C VAL A 135 -8.58 4.29 -11.74
N GLU A 136 -9.45 5.27 -11.91
CA GLU A 136 -9.93 6.10 -10.80
C GLU A 136 -10.68 5.26 -9.75
N ASP A 137 -11.65 4.45 -10.21
CA ASP A 137 -12.39 3.48 -9.38
C ASP A 137 -11.42 2.52 -8.66
N PHE A 138 -10.42 2.01 -9.38
CA PHE A 138 -9.41 1.11 -8.80
C PHE A 138 -8.62 1.78 -7.67
N PHE A 139 -8.23 3.04 -7.86
CA PHE A 139 -7.52 3.79 -6.83
C PHE A 139 -8.42 4.14 -5.64
N SER A 140 -9.63 4.63 -5.92
CA SER A 140 -10.59 5.07 -4.92
C SER A 140 -11.09 3.90 -4.07
N ASP A 141 -11.45 2.78 -4.67
CA ASP A 141 -12.15 1.69 -3.98
C ASP A 141 -11.21 0.68 -3.35
N TYR A 142 -9.99 0.52 -3.86
CA TYR A 142 -9.08 -0.54 -3.41
C TYR A 142 -7.67 -0.03 -3.12
N TYR A 143 -6.99 0.51 -4.13
CA TYR A 143 -5.53 0.61 -4.10
C TYR A 143 -5.01 1.44 -2.93
N ILE A 144 -5.58 2.63 -2.67
CA ILE A 144 -5.06 3.52 -1.62
C ILE A 144 -5.70 3.27 -0.26
N LYS A 145 -6.58 2.26 -0.15
CA LYS A 145 -7.30 1.98 1.09
C LYS A 145 -6.45 1.14 2.06
N PRO A 146 -6.36 1.53 3.34
CA PRO A 146 -5.49 0.86 4.30
C PRO A 146 -5.94 -0.58 4.58
N TRP A 147 -7.25 -0.85 4.59
CA TRP A 147 -7.80 -2.19 4.81
C TRP A 147 -7.57 -3.15 3.63
N GLY A 148 -7.41 -2.64 2.40
CA GLY A 148 -7.04 -3.46 1.25
C GLY A 148 -5.56 -3.85 1.21
N ARG A 149 -4.73 -3.17 2.02
CA ARG A 149 -3.26 -3.34 2.03
C ARG A 149 -2.67 -3.72 3.38
N CYS A 150 -3.49 -3.93 4.40
CA CYS A 150 -3.02 -4.29 5.72
C CYS A 150 -2.27 -5.64 5.82
N PRO A 151 -2.49 -6.69 4.99
CA PRO A 151 -1.87 -8.00 5.22
C PRO A 151 -0.34 -7.96 5.29
N VAL A 152 0.32 -7.21 4.40
CA VAL A 152 1.79 -7.09 4.40
C VAL A 152 2.31 -6.43 5.68
N TYR A 153 1.58 -5.46 6.21
CA TYR A 153 1.92 -4.79 7.47
C TYR A 153 1.72 -5.73 8.66
N LEU A 154 0.62 -6.47 8.68
CA LEU A 154 0.31 -7.44 9.73
C LEU A 154 1.32 -8.59 9.78
N ILE A 155 1.73 -9.11 8.62
CA ILE A 155 2.81 -10.10 8.54
C ILE A 155 4.10 -9.51 9.13
N GLY A 156 4.41 -8.23 8.86
CA GLY A 156 5.53 -7.53 9.47
C GLY A 156 5.47 -7.49 11.00
N ILE A 157 4.29 -7.23 11.59
CA ILE A 157 4.09 -7.30 13.04
C ILE A 157 4.35 -8.72 13.56
N ALA A 158 3.79 -9.75 12.90
CA ALA A 158 3.96 -11.14 13.30
C ALA A 158 5.43 -11.55 13.33
N VAL A 159 6.18 -11.22 12.27
CA VAL A 159 7.61 -11.48 12.16
C VAL A 159 8.38 -10.68 13.21
N GLY A 160 8.04 -9.40 13.41
CA GLY A 160 8.66 -8.54 14.43
C GLY A 160 8.49 -9.09 15.84
N TYR A 161 7.28 -9.56 16.19
CA TYR A 161 7.01 -10.22 17.47
C TYR A 161 7.82 -11.52 17.61
N PHE A 162 7.86 -12.34 16.56
CA PHE A 162 8.65 -13.56 16.56
C PHE A 162 10.14 -13.28 16.81
N LEU A 163 10.72 -12.29 16.15
CA LEU A 163 12.12 -11.89 16.34
C LEU A 163 12.37 -11.31 17.74
N ALA A 164 11.46 -10.50 18.26
CA ALA A 164 11.54 -9.91 19.60
C ALA A 164 11.50 -10.96 20.72
N SER A 165 10.94 -12.15 20.46
CA SER A 165 10.92 -13.26 21.43
C SER A 165 12.31 -13.84 21.74
N GLY A 166 13.35 -13.44 21.00
CA GLY A 166 14.73 -13.93 21.20
C GLY A 166 14.93 -15.39 20.80
N LYS A 167 13.89 -16.06 20.30
CA LYS A 167 13.97 -17.45 19.85
C LYS A 167 14.81 -17.54 18.59
N LYS A 168 16.00 -18.15 18.71
CA LYS A 168 16.85 -18.47 17.56
C LYS A 168 16.25 -19.64 16.79
N LEU A 169 15.56 -19.33 15.70
CA LEU A 169 14.95 -20.35 14.85
C LEU A 169 16.06 -21.07 14.07
N LYS A 170 16.31 -22.34 14.41
CA LYS A 170 17.27 -23.19 13.70
C LYS A 170 16.57 -23.85 12.51
N LEU A 171 16.64 -23.22 11.35
CA LEU A 171 16.13 -23.80 10.11
C LEU A 171 17.14 -24.79 9.54
N SER A 172 16.67 -25.97 9.13
CA SER A 172 17.52 -26.91 8.38
C SER A 172 17.77 -26.36 6.97
N LYS A 173 18.90 -26.73 6.35
CA LYS A 173 19.21 -26.34 4.96
C LYS A 173 18.08 -26.71 4.00
N VAL A 174 17.42 -27.86 4.23
CA VAL A 174 16.28 -28.31 3.42
C VAL A 174 15.12 -27.32 3.53
N VAL A 175 14.73 -26.90 4.74
CA VAL A 175 13.63 -25.93 4.92
C VAL A 175 13.96 -24.59 4.27
N VAL A 176 15.20 -24.12 4.38
CA VAL A 176 15.64 -22.87 3.73
C VAL A 176 15.53 -22.97 2.21
N VAL A 177 16.06 -24.05 1.61
CA VAL A 177 16.00 -24.25 0.15
C VAL A 177 14.56 -24.37 -0.34
N CYS A 178 13.74 -25.18 0.33
CA CYS A 178 12.31 -25.29 -0.01
C CYS A 178 11.60 -23.93 0.12
N GLY A 179 11.89 -23.16 1.17
CA GLY A 179 11.33 -21.82 1.37
C GLY A 179 11.66 -20.86 0.24
N TRP A 180 12.92 -20.84 -0.21
CA TRP A 180 13.34 -20.03 -1.35
C TRP A 180 12.69 -20.47 -2.67
N ILE A 181 12.58 -21.78 -2.92
CA ILE A 181 11.91 -22.32 -4.11
C ILE A 181 10.44 -21.90 -4.13
N VAL A 182 9.73 -22.07 -3.01
CA VAL A 182 8.32 -21.67 -2.89
C VAL A 182 8.16 -20.16 -3.07
N ALA A 183 9.02 -19.35 -2.44
CA ALA A 183 8.97 -17.90 -2.60
C ALA A 183 9.20 -17.46 -4.06
N ALA A 184 10.19 -18.05 -4.74
CA ALA A 184 10.47 -17.80 -6.14
C ALA A 184 9.30 -18.23 -7.04
N ALA A 185 8.73 -19.40 -6.81
CA ALA A 185 7.57 -19.90 -7.55
C ALA A 185 6.36 -18.97 -7.40
N ILE A 186 6.07 -18.50 -6.18
CA ILE A 186 4.98 -17.54 -5.92
C ILE A 186 5.26 -16.21 -6.62
N ALA A 187 6.48 -15.67 -6.52
CA ALA A 187 6.84 -14.43 -7.19
C ALA A 187 6.67 -14.52 -8.71
N LEU A 188 7.14 -15.62 -9.32
CA LEU A 188 6.95 -15.89 -10.74
C LEU A 188 5.46 -16.03 -11.10
N ALA A 189 4.67 -16.71 -10.28
CA ALA A 189 3.23 -16.84 -10.50
C ALA A 189 2.51 -15.49 -10.45
N ILE A 190 2.88 -14.59 -9.53
CA ILE A 190 2.30 -13.24 -9.44
C ILE A 190 2.67 -12.39 -10.67
N VAL A 191 3.94 -12.46 -11.13
CA VAL A 191 4.42 -11.67 -12.27
C VAL A 191 3.85 -12.17 -13.60
N TYR A 192 3.87 -13.49 -13.82
CA TYR A 192 3.51 -14.08 -15.11
C TYR A 192 2.07 -14.60 -15.18
N GLY A 193 1.38 -14.76 -14.04
CA GLY A 193 -0.03 -15.18 -14.01
C GLY A 193 -0.95 -14.24 -14.80
N PRO A 194 -0.86 -12.91 -14.64
CA PRO A 194 -1.65 -11.95 -15.39
C PRO A 194 -1.24 -11.80 -16.87
N HIS A 195 -0.27 -12.56 -17.38
CA HIS A 195 0.25 -12.36 -18.74
C HIS A 195 -0.82 -12.49 -19.83
N ARG A 196 -1.76 -13.44 -19.71
CA ARG A 196 -2.90 -13.54 -20.66
C ARG A 196 -3.82 -12.32 -20.56
N TYR A 197 -4.09 -11.85 -19.35
CA TYR A 197 -4.89 -10.66 -19.08
C TYR A 197 -4.27 -9.40 -19.72
N MET A 198 -2.95 -9.22 -19.60
CA MET A 198 -2.24 -8.06 -20.13
C MET A 198 -2.11 -8.04 -21.67
N LYS A 199 -2.28 -9.18 -22.36
CA LYS A 199 -2.16 -9.27 -23.84
C LYS A 199 -3.37 -8.77 -24.63
N GLY A 200 -4.51 -8.51 -23.97
CA GLY A 200 -5.69 -7.89 -24.58
C GLY A 200 -6.74 -8.86 -25.14
N VAL A 201 -8.01 -8.50 -24.85
CA VAL A 201 -9.37 -8.82 -25.37
C VAL A 201 -9.74 -10.20 -25.98
N ALA A 202 -8.84 -11.05 -26.46
CA ALA A 202 -9.27 -12.27 -27.18
C ALA A 202 -9.85 -13.38 -26.29
N ASP A 203 -9.50 -13.43 -24.99
CA ASP A 203 -9.81 -14.56 -24.11
C ASP A 203 -10.36 -14.10 -22.74
N TRP A 204 -11.37 -13.22 -22.72
CA TRP A 204 -12.00 -12.79 -21.47
C TRP A 204 -13.07 -13.76 -20.93
N ARG A 205 -13.42 -14.82 -21.68
CA ARG A 205 -14.35 -15.88 -21.25
C ARG A 205 -13.64 -17.13 -20.78
#